data_AF-A0A2L0EN77-F1
#
_entry.id   AF-A0A2L0EN77-F1
#
_cell.length_a   1.000
_cell.length_b   1.000
_cell.length_c   1.000
_cell.angle_alpha   90.00
_cell.angle_beta   90.00
_cell.angle_gamma   90.00
#
_symmetry.space_group_name_H-M   'P 1'
#
loop_
_entity.id
_entity.type
_entity.pdbx_description
1 polymer ?
#
loop_
_entity_poly.entity_id
_entity_poly.type
_entity_poly.pdbx_seq_one_letter_code
_entity_poly.pdbx_strand_id
1 'polypeptide(L)'
;MTAHRLSWSHLGTLLSIAVAAPLALAGCNVTLIGGGDTCEVDGAVYSPGDSFPASDGCNTCTCTEDGTVACTLMECVSSCTYEGVEYPAGASFPASDGCNTCTCDASGSGNVGCTKIACPSCVPGEEFFDGCNTCSCDEAGGLICTDRYCPPGCDYGGVTYAPGDSFPSDDGCNTCTCTADGGVACTERACVCDPESEWWRNYVTEDREICPLIDFVCPENTTHFQSDCGCGCEQDKSCPEFFNCMPPAECDAAALQARCPYSEIAY
;
A
#
# COMPACT_ATOMS: atom_id res chain seq x y z
N MET A 1 -54.96 -28.31 4.55
CA MET A 1 -54.66 -29.72 4.21
C MET A 1 -53.27 -29.99 4.78
N THR A 2 -53.18 -30.50 6.02
CA THR A 2 -52.96 -31.93 6.34
C THR A 2 -51.71 -32.49 5.67
N ALA A 3 -50.80 -33.22 6.29
CA ALA A 3 -50.53 -33.62 7.67
C ALA A 3 -49.17 -34.36 7.61
N HIS A 4 -48.43 -34.37 8.72
CA HIS A 4 -47.32 -35.30 8.94
C HIS A 4 -47.69 -36.75 8.60
N ARG A 5 -46.76 -37.52 8.02
CA ARG A 5 -46.65 -38.96 8.27
C ARG A 5 -45.19 -39.41 8.31
N LEU A 6 -44.80 -39.84 9.51
CA LEU A 6 -43.74 -40.81 9.77
C LEU A 6 -44.06 -42.15 9.09
N SER A 7 -43.02 -42.89 8.71
CA SER A 7 -43.04 -44.35 8.77
C SER A 7 -41.63 -44.91 8.97
N TRP A 8 -41.45 -45.57 10.11
CA TRP A 8 -40.38 -46.54 10.37
C TRP A 8 -40.69 -47.87 9.69
N SER A 9 -39.65 -48.63 9.34
CA SER A 9 -39.66 -50.09 9.48
C SER A 9 -38.22 -50.63 9.59
N HIS A 10 -38.04 -51.48 10.61
CA HIS A 10 -36.81 -52.09 11.10
C HIS A 10 -36.30 -53.23 10.21
N LEU A 11 -35.01 -53.60 10.37
CA LEU A 11 -34.53 -54.90 10.90
C LEU A 11 -33.11 -55.21 10.39
N GLY A 12 -32.20 -55.56 11.30
CA GLY A 12 -30.85 -56.02 10.94
C GLY A 12 -29.91 -56.16 12.13
N THR A 13 -30.27 -57.01 13.09
CA THR A 13 -29.42 -57.48 14.19
C THR A 13 -28.17 -58.22 13.70
N LEU A 14 -26.99 -57.87 14.21
CA LEU A 14 -25.88 -58.81 14.34
C LEU A 14 -25.21 -58.67 15.71
N LEU A 15 -25.48 -59.68 16.52
CA LEU A 15 -24.84 -60.02 17.78
C LEU A 15 -23.45 -60.59 17.45
N SER A 16 -22.39 -60.11 18.09
CA SER A 16 -21.09 -60.81 18.09
C SER A 16 -20.50 -60.76 19.49
N ILE A 17 -20.30 -61.97 20.00
CA ILE A 17 -19.92 -62.36 21.36
C ILE A 17 -18.39 -62.25 21.47
N ALA A 18 -17.89 -61.43 22.40
CA ALA A 18 -16.48 -61.48 22.80
C ALA A 18 -16.34 -62.42 24.01
N VAL A 19 -15.63 -63.53 23.80
CA VAL A 19 -15.31 -64.54 24.81
C VAL A 19 -14.19 -64.00 25.71
N ALA A 20 -14.45 -63.98 27.02
CA ALA A 20 -13.41 -63.81 28.03
C ALA A 20 -12.69 -65.14 28.27
N ALA A 21 -11.36 -65.14 28.22
CA ALA A 21 -10.52 -66.24 28.70
C ALA A 21 -9.50 -65.71 29.72
N PRO A 22 -9.29 -66.40 30.85
CA PRO A 22 -8.52 -65.89 31.99
C PRO A 22 -7.02 -66.21 31.92
N LEU A 23 -6.26 -65.33 32.58
CA LEU A 23 -4.90 -65.41 33.11
C LEU A 23 -4.10 -66.71 32.92
N ALA A 24 -2.89 -66.55 32.35
CA ALA A 24 -1.72 -67.31 32.75
C ALA A 24 -0.63 -66.34 33.20
N LEU A 25 -0.35 -66.32 34.51
CA LEU A 25 0.89 -65.77 35.06
C LEU A 25 2.05 -66.64 34.55
N ALA A 26 2.96 -66.03 33.80
CA ALA A 26 4.34 -66.50 33.71
C ALA A 26 5.24 -65.31 34.04
N GLY A 27 5.63 -65.23 35.31
CA GLY A 27 6.69 -64.32 35.72
C GLY A 27 8.02 -64.78 35.12
N CYS A 28 8.77 -63.85 34.53
CA CYS A 28 10.21 -63.97 34.36
C CYS A 28 10.86 -62.59 34.37
N ASN A 29 11.67 -62.38 35.41
CA ASN A 29 12.68 -61.34 35.63
C ASN A 29 12.31 -59.88 35.33
N VAL A 30 11.76 -59.21 36.35
CA VAL A 30 12.02 -57.78 36.58
C VAL A 30 13.49 -57.66 36.96
N THR A 31 14.34 -57.40 35.98
CA THR A 31 15.64 -56.79 36.25
C THR A 31 15.34 -55.33 36.56
N LEU A 32 15.42 -54.97 37.85
CA LEU A 32 15.43 -53.57 38.27
C LEU A 32 16.71 -52.93 37.72
N ILE A 33 16.64 -52.38 36.50
CA ILE A 33 17.59 -51.39 36.03
C ILE A 33 16.99 -50.04 36.42
N GLY A 34 17.76 -49.26 37.17
CA GLY A 34 17.33 -48.07 37.90
C GLY A 34 16.46 -47.11 37.10
N GLY A 35 15.61 -46.38 37.82
CA GLY A 35 14.77 -45.30 37.30
C GLY A 35 15.58 -44.44 36.34
N GLY A 36 15.19 -44.50 35.06
CA GLY A 36 15.79 -43.67 34.05
C GLY A 36 15.21 -42.28 34.21
N ASP A 37 15.92 -41.42 34.92
CA ASP A 37 15.67 -39.98 34.95
C ASP A 37 15.86 -39.37 33.53
N THR A 38 16.34 -40.16 32.57
CA THR A 38 16.56 -39.78 31.18
C THR A 38 15.31 -39.93 30.31
N CYS A 39 15.10 -39.00 29.38
CA CYS A 39 14.04 -39.05 28.38
C CYS A 39 14.56 -39.67 27.08
N GLU A 40 13.78 -40.53 26.43
CA GLU A 40 14.06 -41.01 25.07
C GLU A 40 13.05 -40.42 24.09
N VAL A 41 13.51 -39.64 23.11
CA VAL A 41 12.66 -38.99 22.09
C VAL A 41 13.27 -39.25 20.72
N ASP A 42 12.48 -39.85 19.82
CA ASP A 42 12.88 -40.21 18.44
C ASP A 42 14.22 -40.98 18.35
N GLY A 43 14.50 -41.84 19.35
CA GLY A 43 15.71 -42.65 19.44
C GLY A 43 16.95 -41.91 19.99
N ALA A 44 16.82 -40.66 20.38
CA ALA A 44 17.83 -39.90 21.12
C ALA A 44 17.54 -39.92 22.63
N VAL A 45 18.59 -40.04 23.45
CA VAL A 45 18.49 -40.05 24.91
C VAL A 45 18.96 -38.71 25.48
N TYR A 46 18.14 -38.10 26.32
CA TYR A 46 18.34 -36.80 26.96
C TYR A 46 18.39 -36.96 28.49
N SER A 47 19.26 -36.22 29.15
CA SER A 47 19.37 -36.16 30.61
C SER A 47 18.36 -35.15 31.20
N PRO A 48 17.98 -35.28 32.50
CA PRO A 48 17.25 -34.22 33.19
C PRO A 48 17.85 -32.84 32.98
N GLY A 49 17.02 -31.88 32.59
CA GLY A 49 17.41 -30.50 32.30
C GLY A 49 17.82 -30.23 30.85
N ASP A 50 18.02 -31.25 30.02
CA ASP A 50 18.32 -31.05 28.61
C ASP A 50 17.11 -30.43 27.87
N SER A 51 17.36 -29.41 27.07
CA SER A 51 16.38 -28.81 26.16
C SER A 51 16.68 -29.15 24.71
N PHE A 52 15.63 -29.45 23.94
CA PHE A 52 15.72 -29.84 22.53
C PHE A 52 14.52 -29.32 21.73
N PRO A 53 14.67 -29.08 20.42
CA PRO A 53 13.56 -28.62 19.58
C PRO A 53 12.48 -29.71 19.45
N ALA A 54 11.22 -29.29 19.50
CA ALA A 54 10.08 -30.15 19.20
C ALA A 54 10.01 -30.45 17.69
N SER A 55 9.30 -31.51 17.33
CA SER A 55 9.13 -31.94 15.93
C SER A 55 8.28 -30.99 15.09
N ASP A 56 7.55 -30.06 15.72
CA ASP A 56 6.78 -29.01 15.05
C ASP A 56 7.62 -27.80 14.60
N GLY A 57 8.91 -27.77 14.97
CA GLY A 57 9.88 -26.76 14.51
C GLY A 57 9.79 -25.40 15.21
N CYS A 58 8.82 -25.17 16.09
CA CYS A 58 8.68 -23.91 16.83
C CYS A 58 8.70 -24.09 18.36
N ASN A 59 8.27 -25.24 18.86
CA ASN A 59 8.25 -25.50 20.29
C ASN A 59 9.59 -26.04 20.77
N THR A 60 9.88 -25.82 22.05
CA THR A 60 11.06 -26.35 22.72
C THR A 60 10.61 -27.31 23.82
N CYS A 61 11.18 -28.49 23.84
CA CYS A 61 10.95 -29.52 24.85
C CYS A 61 12.10 -29.56 25.85
N THR A 62 11.81 -29.95 27.08
CA THR A 62 12.79 -30.15 28.14
C THR A 62 12.54 -31.50 28.81
N CYS A 63 13.61 -32.26 29.05
CA CYS A 63 13.55 -33.47 29.85
C CYS A 63 13.48 -33.10 31.34
N THR A 64 12.41 -33.50 32.02
CA THR A 64 12.18 -33.21 33.44
C THR A 64 12.95 -34.19 34.34
N GLU A 65 13.15 -33.83 35.61
CA GLU A 65 13.81 -34.69 36.60
C GLU A 65 13.11 -36.04 36.81
N ASP A 66 11.81 -36.11 36.56
CA ASP A 66 11.01 -37.34 36.67
C ASP A 66 11.04 -38.19 35.38
N GLY A 67 11.92 -37.88 34.42
CA GLY A 67 12.05 -38.61 33.15
C GLY A 67 10.90 -38.38 32.15
N THR A 68 10.11 -37.31 32.34
CA THR A 68 9.04 -36.92 31.41
C THR A 68 9.44 -35.76 30.51
N VAL A 69 8.86 -35.68 29.31
CA VAL A 69 9.11 -34.58 28.37
C VAL A 69 8.02 -33.52 28.52
N ALA A 70 8.43 -32.28 28.79
CA ALA A 70 7.55 -31.12 28.81
C ALA A 70 7.93 -30.15 27.70
N CYS A 71 6.99 -29.80 26.82
CA CYS A 71 7.23 -28.87 25.71
C CYS A 71 6.47 -27.56 25.92
N THR A 72 7.01 -26.48 25.38
CA THR A 72 6.22 -25.27 25.15
C THR A 72 5.04 -25.59 24.24
N LEU A 73 3.95 -24.85 24.38
CA LEU A 73 2.75 -25.00 23.55
C LEU A 73 2.43 -23.67 22.87
N MET A 74 3.34 -23.26 21.99
CA MET A 74 3.16 -22.12 21.11
C MET A 74 2.48 -22.60 19.82
N GLU A 75 1.57 -21.78 19.32
CA GLU A 75 0.99 -21.97 18.00
C GLU A 75 2.09 -21.66 16.96
N CYS A 76 2.52 -22.68 16.21
CA CYS A 76 3.54 -22.49 15.18
C CYS A 76 2.95 -21.68 14.03
N VAL A 77 3.41 -20.44 13.87
CA VAL A 77 3.04 -19.56 12.77
C VAL A 77 4.07 -19.71 11.66
N SER A 78 3.65 -20.02 10.44
CA SER A 78 4.57 -20.22 9.31
C SER A 78 5.00 -18.91 8.62
N SER A 79 4.45 -17.79 9.06
CA SER A 79 4.68 -16.46 8.50
C SER A 79 4.71 -15.39 9.60
N CYS A 80 5.23 -14.22 9.24
CA CYS A 80 5.09 -12.99 9.99
C CYS A 80 4.48 -11.92 9.09
N THR A 81 3.85 -10.92 9.71
CA THR A 81 3.29 -9.77 9.00
C THR A 81 4.13 -8.54 9.29
N TYR A 82 4.60 -7.86 8.24
CA TYR A 82 5.25 -6.57 8.33
C TYR A 82 4.53 -5.58 7.41
N GLU A 83 4.02 -4.50 7.99
CA GLU A 83 3.22 -3.47 7.29
C GLU A 83 2.07 -4.02 6.42
N GLY A 84 1.43 -5.10 6.88
CA GLY A 84 0.32 -5.74 6.18
C GLY A 84 0.74 -6.71 5.07
N VAL A 85 2.04 -6.91 4.83
CA VAL A 85 2.58 -7.92 3.91
C VAL A 85 3.01 -9.15 4.70
N GLU A 86 2.63 -10.34 4.23
CA GLU A 86 3.06 -11.61 4.80
C GLU A 86 4.40 -12.06 4.24
N TYR A 87 5.29 -12.48 5.13
CA TYR A 87 6.60 -13.04 4.81
C TYR A 87 6.74 -14.43 5.44
N PRO A 88 7.35 -15.40 4.75
CA PRO A 88 7.56 -16.73 5.33
C PRO A 88 8.60 -16.68 6.45
N ALA A 89 8.48 -17.59 7.43
CA ALA A 89 9.46 -17.75 8.51
C ALA A 89 10.89 -17.86 7.95
N GLY A 90 11.82 -17.11 8.54
CA GLY A 90 13.22 -17.02 8.10
C GLY A 90 13.48 -16.08 6.92
N ALA A 91 12.46 -15.47 6.30
CA ALA A 91 12.67 -14.50 5.22
C ALA A 91 13.43 -13.26 5.69
N SER A 92 14.31 -12.74 4.85
CA SER A 92 14.93 -11.43 5.01
C SER A 92 14.44 -10.49 3.90
N PHE A 93 14.04 -9.28 4.28
CA PHE A 93 13.40 -8.31 3.38
C PHE A 93 13.73 -6.86 3.77
N PRO A 94 13.65 -5.90 2.83
CA PRO A 94 13.86 -4.48 3.13
C PRO A 94 12.81 -3.94 4.11
N ALA A 95 13.23 -3.08 5.04
CA ALA A 95 12.33 -2.30 5.87
C ALA A 95 11.74 -1.13 5.08
N SER A 96 10.63 -0.56 5.56
CA SER A 96 9.94 0.57 4.92
C SER A 96 10.69 1.90 5.01
N ASP A 97 11.70 1.99 5.88
CA ASP A 97 12.60 3.14 5.99
C ASP A 97 13.67 3.19 4.88
N GLY A 98 13.70 2.19 3.99
CA GLY A 98 14.54 2.18 2.79
C GLY A 98 16.02 1.85 3.03
N CYS A 99 16.46 1.65 4.27
CA CYS A 99 17.86 1.35 4.56
C CYS A 99 18.06 0.16 5.51
N ASN A 100 17.08 -0.13 6.37
CA ASN A 100 17.16 -1.25 7.28
C ASN A 100 16.70 -2.54 6.60
N THR A 101 17.14 -3.67 7.16
CA THR A 101 16.74 -5.00 6.74
C THR A 101 16.01 -5.67 7.88
N CYS A 102 14.85 -6.24 7.58
CA CYS A 102 14.04 -7.02 8.50
C CYS A 102 14.22 -8.51 8.26
N THR A 103 13.99 -9.30 9.30
CA THR A 103 14.00 -10.76 9.26
C THR A 103 12.80 -11.30 10.00
N CYS A 104 12.07 -12.19 9.34
CA CYS A 104 11.01 -12.99 9.93
C CYS A 104 11.63 -14.07 10.81
N ASP A 105 11.19 -14.20 12.06
CA ASP A 105 11.74 -15.21 12.96
C ASP A 105 11.58 -16.62 12.37
N ALA A 106 12.71 -17.32 12.24
CA ALA A 106 12.76 -18.67 11.70
C ALA A 106 12.10 -19.69 12.63
N SER A 107 11.92 -19.38 13.92
CA SER A 107 11.21 -20.24 14.86
C SER A 107 9.70 -20.28 14.62
N GLY A 108 9.15 -19.45 13.73
CA GLY A 108 7.72 -19.40 13.48
C GLY A 108 6.92 -18.75 14.61
N SER A 109 7.56 -17.86 15.39
CA SER A 109 6.89 -17.06 16.41
C SER A 109 6.03 -15.92 15.85
N GLY A 110 6.11 -15.66 14.54
CA GLY A 110 5.47 -14.52 13.88
C GLY A 110 6.16 -13.17 14.12
N ASN A 111 7.27 -13.14 14.86
CA ASN A 111 8.00 -11.91 15.16
C ASN A 111 8.86 -11.44 13.97
N VAL A 112 9.01 -10.12 13.87
CA VAL A 112 9.89 -9.45 12.91
C VAL A 112 10.96 -8.67 13.67
N GLY A 113 12.23 -8.94 13.36
CA GLY A 113 13.37 -8.18 13.86
C GLY A 113 14.02 -7.41 12.73
N CYS A 114 14.20 -6.09 12.88
CA CYS A 114 14.88 -5.26 11.88
C CYS A 114 16.20 -4.69 12.43
N THR A 115 17.15 -4.45 11.53
CA THR A 115 18.32 -3.63 11.85
C THR A 115 17.89 -2.22 12.27
N LYS A 116 18.73 -1.54 13.05
CA LYS A 116 18.48 -0.17 13.52
C LYS A 116 19.63 0.75 13.15
N ILE A 117 19.95 0.77 11.86
CA ILE A 117 20.90 1.70 11.27
C ILE A 117 20.18 3.03 11.10
N ALA A 118 20.86 4.13 11.43
CA ALA A 118 20.36 5.46 11.12
C ALA A 118 20.37 5.62 9.59
N CYS A 119 19.19 5.77 8.98
CA CYS A 119 19.11 5.90 7.54
C CYS A 119 19.76 7.21 7.08
N PRO A 120 20.60 7.16 6.03
CA PRO A 120 21.15 8.37 5.44
C PRO A 120 20.00 9.23 4.91
N SER A 121 20.11 10.55 5.08
CA SER A 121 19.09 11.51 4.65
C SER A 121 19.12 11.77 3.13
N CYS A 122 20.21 11.35 2.48
CA CYS A 122 20.50 11.54 1.07
C CYS A 122 21.53 10.51 0.59
N VAL A 123 21.76 10.42 -0.72
CA VAL A 123 22.79 9.53 -1.28
C VAL A 123 24.16 10.22 -1.20
N PRO A 124 25.19 9.62 -0.58
CA PRO A 124 26.52 10.22 -0.49
C PRO A 124 27.07 10.70 -1.84
N GLY A 125 27.57 11.94 -1.88
CA GLY A 125 28.10 12.57 -3.09
C GLY A 125 27.04 13.17 -4.02
N GLU A 126 25.75 13.05 -3.72
CA GLU A 126 24.69 13.74 -4.44
C GLU A 126 24.71 15.25 -4.14
N GLU A 127 24.47 16.05 -5.17
CA GLU A 127 24.24 17.49 -5.05
C GLU A 127 22.88 17.84 -5.64
N PHE A 128 22.12 18.68 -4.94
CA PHE A 128 20.83 19.16 -5.42
C PHE A 128 20.55 20.59 -4.97
N PHE A 129 19.55 21.21 -5.60
CA PHE A 129 19.10 22.57 -5.30
C PHE A 129 17.65 22.51 -4.83
N ASP A 130 17.36 23.02 -3.63
CA ASP A 130 16.02 22.97 -3.03
C ASP A 130 15.10 24.13 -3.43
N GLY A 131 15.50 24.91 -4.45
CA GLY A 131 14.84 26.14 -4.86
C GLY A 131 15.50 27.42 -4.32
N CYS A 132 16.44 27.31 -3.38
CA CYS A 132 17.10 28.47 -2.78
C CYS A 132 18.53 28.17 -2.29
N ASN A 133 18.71 27.01 -1.66
CA ASN A 133 19.96 26.52 -1.14
C ASN A 133 20.53 25.41 -2.03
N THR A 134 21.86 25.41 -2.10
CA THR A 134 22.58 24.28 -2.68
C THR A 134 22.93 23.31 -1.56
N CYS A 135 22.56 22.06 -1.74
CA CYS A 135 22.78 20.98 -0.79
C CYS A 135 23.72 19.94 -1.38
N SER A 136 24.58 19.37 -0.55
CA SER A 136 25.37 18.19 -0.86
C SER A 136 25.23 17.14 0.24
N CYS A 137 25.39 15.88 -0.15
CA CYS A 137 25.37 14.77 0.78
C CYS A 137 26.80 14.34 1.14
N ASP A 138 27.10 14.30 2.44
CA ASP A 138 28.39 13.80 2.90
C ASP A 138 28.47 12.25 2.85
N GLU A 139 29.67 11.72 3.10
CA GLU A 139 29.94 10.26 3.11
C GLU A 139 29.16 9.50 4.18
N ALA A 140 28.64 10.18 5.20
CA ALA A 140 27.79 9.61 6.24
C ALA A 140 26.29 9.71 5.91
N GLY A 141 25.92 10.29 4.76
CA GLY A 141 24.53 10.52 4.38
C GLY A 141 23.88 11.71 5.07
N GLY A 142 24.69 12.63 5.61
CA GLY A 142 24.26 13.89 6.19
C GLY A 142 24.05 14.95 5.10
N LEU A 143 22.96 15.70 5.20
CA LEU A 143 22.67 16.85 4.35
C LEU A 143 23.46 18.07 4.81
N ILE A 144 24.26 18.64 3.91
CA ILE A 144 24.98 19.89 4.11
C ILE A 144 24.45 20.89 3.08
N CYS A 145 23.66 21.86 3.53
CA CYS A 145 23.11 22.89 2.68
C CYS A 145 23.75 24.26 2.96
N THR A 146 23.78 25.13 1.95
CA THR A 146 23.94 26.57 2.21
C THR A 146 22.79 27.07 3.09
N ASP A 147 23.05 28.06 3.94
CA ASP A 147 22.03 28.68 4.79
C ASP A 147 21.71 30.10 4.28
N ARG A 148 21.01 30.17 3.15
CA ARG A 148 20.51 31.42 2.58
C ARG A 148 19.07 31.62 3.01
N TYR A 149 18.68 32.88 3.22
CA TYR A 149 17.27 33.20 3.41
C TYR A 149 16.49 32.81 2.17
N CYS A 150 15.55 31.88 2.33
CA CYS A 150 14.66 31.46 1.27
C CYS A 150 13.37 32.24 1.37
N PRO A 151 13.06 33.08 0.37
CA PRO A 151 11.78 33.74 0.32
C PRO A 151 10.67 32.70 0.30
N PRO A 152 9.49 33.03 0.87
CA PRO A 152 8.33 32.20 0.65
C PRO A 152 8.09 32.06 -0.86
N GLY A 153 7.76 30.85 -1.31
CA GLY A 153 7.17 30.67 -2.63
C GLY A 153 5.87 31.45 -2.77
N CYS A 154 5.26 31.41 -3.94
CA CYS A 154 4.00 32.07 -4.21
C CYS A 154 2.93 31.06 -4.59
N ASP A 155 1.70 31.29 -4.14
CA ASP A 155 0.54 30.50 -4.52
C ASP A 155 -0.21 31.21 -5.66
N TYR A 156 -0.45 30.49 -6.76
CA TYR A 156 -1.23 30.97 -7.89
C TYR A 156 -2.11 29.84 -8.44
N GLY A 157 -3.41 30.08 -8.63
CA GLY A 157 -4.34 29.07 -9.11
C GLY A 157 -4.45 27.81 -8.21
N GLY A 158 -4.07 27.91 -6.92
CA GLY A 158 -4.02 26.78 -6.00
C GLY A 158 -2.77 25.90 -6.12
N VAL A 159 -1.78 26.30 -6.92
CA VAL A 159 -0.47 25.67 -7.06
C VAL A 159 0.59 26.54 -6.40
N THR A 160 1.50 25.93 -5.64
CA THR A 160 2.63 26.63 -5.03
C THR A 160 3.85 26.56 -5.95
N TYR A 161 4.44 27.73 -6.24
CA TYR A 161 5.61 27.89 -7.10
C TYR A 161 6.82 28.36 -6.29
N ALA A 162 8.01 27.91 -6.69
CA ALA A 162 9.26 28.36 -6.10
C ALA A 162 9.63 29.77 -6.60
N PRO A 163 10.35 30.58 -5.80
CA PRO A 163 10.85 31.87 -6.25
C PRO A 163 11.67 31.76 -7.55
N GLY A 164 11.31 32.55 -8.56
CA GLY A 164 11.92 32.54 -9.89
C GLY A 164 11.19 31.67 -10.92
N ASP A 165 10.27 30.80 -10.51
CA ASP A 165 9.48 29.98 -11.44
C ASP A 165 8.68 30.86 -12.40
N SER A 166 8.57 30.42 -13.66
CA SER A 166 7.70 31.02 -14.67
C SER A 166 6.61 30.02 -15.08
N PHE A 167 5.36 30.46 -15.09
CA PHE A 167 4.19 29.61 -15.30
C PHE A 167 3.09 30.33 -16.11
N PRO A 168 2.20 29.59 -16.80
CA PRO A 168 1.07 30.20 -17.50
C PRO A 168 0.09 30.88 -16.53
N SER A 169 -0.45 32.03 -16.93
CA SER A 169 -1.57 32.70 -16.25
C SER A 169 -2.88 31.93 -16.48
N ASP A 170 -3.83 32.07 -15.57
CA ASP A 170 -5.18 31.49 -15.70
C ASP A 170 -5.96 32.09 -16.88
N ASP A 171 -5.56 33.27 -17.35
CA ASP A 171 -6.09 33.91 -18.57
C ASP A 171 -5.67 33.23 -19.88
N GLY A 172 -4.78 32.23 -19.82
CA GLY A 172 -4.39 31.41 -20.97
C GLY A 172 -3.42 32.06 -21.96
N CYS A 173 -3.02 33.32 -21.78
CA CYS A 173 -2.14 34.01 -22.73
C CYS A 173 -0.95 34.71 -22.08
N ASN A 174 -1.06 35.08 -20.80
CA ASN A 174 0.01 35.72 -20.07
C ASN A 174 0.90 34.68 -19.41
N THR A 175 2.12 35.11 -19.08
CA THR A 175 3.08 34.32 -18.31
C THR A 175 3.33 35.06 -17.00
N CYS A 176 3.23 34.32 -15.91
CA CYS A 176 3.49 34.80 -14.57
C CYS A 176 4.84 34.31 -14.09
N THR A 177 5.45 35.07 -13.18
CA THR A 177 6.70 34.73 -12.51
C THR A 177 6.52 34.88 -11.01
N CYS A 178 6.98 33.87 -10.27
CA CYS A 178 7.08 33.94 -8.82
C CYS A 178 8.24 34.87 -8.43
N THR A 179 7.94 35.99 -7.80
CA THR A 179 8.99 36.96 -7.43
C THR A 179 9.78 36.49 -6.22
N ALA A 180 10.98 37.01 -6.06
CA ALA A 180 11.84 36.74 -4.90
C ALA A 180 11.27 37.25 -3.57
N ASP A 181 10.13 37.94 -3.56
CA ASP A 181 9.45 38.39 -2.34
C ASP A 181 8.18 37.57 -2.05
N GLY A 182 7.94 36.48 -2.79
CA GLY A 182 6.74 35.63 -2.70
C GLY A 182 5.50 36.21 -3.38
N GLY A 183 5.66 37.23 -4.21
CA GLY A 183 4.59 37.80 -5.03
C GLY A 183 4.46 37.10 -6.39
N VAL A 184 3.37 37.37 -7.09
CA VAL A 184 3.17 36.93 -8.49
C VAL A 184 3.18 38.15 -9.39
N ALA A 185 4.03 38.14 -10.42
CA ALA A 185 4.06 39.17 -11.45
C ALA A 185 3.78 38.56 -12.82
N CYS A 186 2.72 38.99 -13.50
CA CYS A 186 2.35 38.49 -14.82
C CYS A 186 2.60 39.51 -15.92
N THR A 187 2.85 39.03 -17.14
CA THR A 187 2.79 39.89 -18.32
C THR A 187 1.39 40.48 -18.48
N GLU A 188 1.28 41.67 -19.05
CA GLU A 188 -0.01 42.33 -19.34
C GLU A 188 -0.22 42.40 -20.86
N ARG A 189 -0.28 41.23 -21.51
CA ARG A 189 -0.65 41.15 -22.92
C ARG A 189 -2.17 41.12 -22.99
N ALA A 190 -2.72 41.92 -23.89
CA ALA A 190 -4.11 41.74 -24.28
C ALA A 190 -4.25 40.35 -24.89
N CYS A 191 -4.96 39.46 -24.21
CA CYS A 191 -5.25 38.14 -24.75
C CYS A 191 -6.10 38.33 -26.00
N VAL A 192 -5.63 37.77 -27.11
CA VAL A 192 -6.47 37.61 -28.29
C VAL A 192 -7.41 36.47 -27.95
N CYS A 193 -8.71 36.73 -28.01
CA CYS A 193 -9.69 35.66 -27.86
C CYS A 193 -9.56 34.75 -29.07
N ASP A 194 -9.09 33.53 -28.81
CA ASP A 194 -9.07 32.45 -29.78
C ASP A 194 -9.84 31.26 -29.21
N PRO A 195 -11.19 31.33 -29.21
CA PRO A 195 -12.04 30.25 -28.71
C PRO A 195 -11.75 28.89 -29.36
N GLU A 196 -11.23 28.86 -30.59
CA GLU A 196 -10.87 27.62 -31.27
C GLU A 196 -9.67 26.91 -30.61
N SER A 197 -8.80 27.65 -29.92
CA SER A 197 -7.66 27.10 -29.18
C SER A 197 -8.03 26.59 -27.77
N GLU A 198 -9.20 26.96 -27.26
CA GLU A 198 -9.69 26.58 -25.94
C GLU A 198 -10.64 25.37 -26.02
N TRP A 199 -10.12 24.22 -26.46
CA TRP A 199 -10.89 23.01 -26.70
C TRP A 199 -11.70 22.52 -25.47
N TRP A 200 -11.29 22.90 -24.24
CA TRP A 200 -11.99 22.56 -22.98
C TRP A 200 -13.16 23.50 -22.66
N ARG A 201 -13.51 24.43 -23.56
CA ARG A 201 -14.60 25.39 -23.40
C ARG A 201 -15.57 25.32 -24.57
N ASN A 202 -16.84 25.53 -24.26
CA ASN A 202 -17.88 25.80 -25.23
C ASN A 202 -18.48 27.18 -24.95
N TYR A 203 -18.17 28.13 -25.82
CA TYR A 203 -18.65 29.51 -25.74
C TYR A 203 -20.10 29.59 -26.19
N VAL A 204 -20.96 30.15 -25.33
CA VAL A 204 -22.35 30.49 -25.71
C VAL A 204 -22.39 31.86 -26.38
N THR A 205 -21.52 32.77 -25.95
CA THR A 205 -21.28 34.06 -26.61
C THR A 205 -19.84 34.52 -26.37
N GLU A 206 -19.25 35.15 -27.38
CA GLU A 206 -17.96 35.84 -27.30
C GLU A 206 -18.12 37.32 -26.90
N ASP A 207 -19.37 37.78 -26.72
CA ASP A 207 -19.68 39.14 -26.28
C ASP A 207 -19.92 39.17 -24.76
N ARG A 208 -18.98 39.77 -24.04
CA ARG A 208 -19.04 39.93 -22.58
C ARG A 208 -20.29 40.67 -22.12
N GLU A 209 -20.80 41.63 -22.90
CA GLU A 209 -22.00 42.39 -22.52
C GLU A 209 -23.27 41.55 -22.62
N ILE A 210 -23.25 40.49 -23.45
CA ILE A 210 -24.36 39.56 -23.61
C ILE A 210 -24.39 38.53 -22.48
N CYS A 211 -23.25 38.17 -21.89
CA CYS A 211 -23.18 37.18 -20.82
C CYS A 211 -24.19 37.33 -19.67
N PRO A 212 -24.38 38.51 -19.05
CA PRO A 212 -25.38 38.67 -18.00
C PRO A 212 -26.83 38.70 -18.50
N LEU A 213 -27.04 38.71 -19.83
CA LEU A 213 -28.36 38.82 -20.46
C LEU A 213 -28.90 37.49 -20.98
N ILE A 214 -28.05 36.46 -21.05
CA ILE A 214 -28.41 35.12 -21.51
C ILE A 214 -28.50 34.16 -20.33
N ASP A 215 -29.44 33.22 -20.41
CA ASP A 215 -29.60 32.13 -19.45
C ASP A 215 -29.32 30.82 -20.19
N PHE A 216 -28.36 30.04 -19.70
CA PHE A 216 -27.98 28.75 -20.27
C PHE A 216 -27.60 27.78 -19.17
N VAL A 217 -27.80 26.49 -19.45
CA VAL A 217 -27.48 25.40 -18.53
C VAL A 217 -26.29 24.65 -19.08
N CYS A 218 -25.27 24.49 -18.25
CA CYS A 218 -24.10 23.70 -18.62
C CYS A 218 -24.40 22.20 -18.56
N PRO A 219 -23.86 21.39 -19.50
CA PRO A 219 -23.91 19.94 -19.42
C PRO A 219 -23.36 19.40 -18.09
N GLU A 220 -23.74 18.17 -17.73
CA GLU A 220 -23.15 17.49 -16.57
C GLU A 220 -21.61 17.42 -16.69
N ASN A 221 -20.91 17.50 -15.56
CA ASN A 221 -19.45 17.55 -15.47
C ASN A 221 -18.77 18.75 -16.17
N THR A 222 -19.54 19.82 -16.41
CA THR A 222 -19.00 21.13 -16.82
C THR A 222 -19.50 22.22 -15.89
N THR A 223 -18.84 23.37 -15.89
CA THR A 223 -19.16 24.50 -15.02
C THR A 223 -19.28 25.79 -15.84
N HIS A 224 -20.07 26.74 -15.34
CA HIS A 224 -20.19 28.04 -15.97
C HIS A 224 -18.89 28.83 -15.85
N PHE A 225 -18.42 29.43 -16.94
CA PHE A 225 -17.31 30.38 -16.92
C PHE A 225 -17.72 31.72 -17.54
N GLN A 226 -17.06 32.78 -17.08
CA GLN A 226 -17.12 34.10 -17.69
C GLN A 226 -15.72 34.69 -17.68
N SER A 227 -15.27 35.16 -18.83
CA SER A 227 -13.96 35.78 -19.03
C SER A 227 -14.11 37.09 -19.81
N ASP A 228 -12.98 37.76 -20.08
CA ASP A 228 -12.97 38.89 -20.99
C ASP A 228 -13.30 38.50 -22.45
N CYS A 229 -13.24 37.21 -22.77
CA CYS A 229 -13.55 36.66 -24.09
C CYS A 229 -14.99 36.20 -24.26
N GLY A 230 -15.83 36.26 -23.23
CA GLY A 230 -17.22 35.82 -23.28
C GLY A 230 -17.59 34.91 -22.13
N CYS A 231 -18.57 34.04 -22.37
CA CYS A 231 -19.04 33.08 -21.37
C CYS A 231 -19.63 31.85 -22.02
N GLY A 232 -19.69 30.81 -21.22
CA GLY A 232 -20.22 29.52 -21.63
C GLY A 232 -19.94 28.49 -20.56
N CYS A 233 -19.63 27.29 -21.01
CA CYS A 233 -19.37 26.15 -20.15
C CYS A 233 -17.94 25.65 -20.35
N GLU A 234 -17.26 25.32 -19.26
CA GLU A 234 -15.92 24.78 -19.26
C GLU A 234 -15.87 23.43 -18.55
N GLN A 235 -15.08 22.51 -19.08
CA GLN A 235 -14.75 21.27 -18.40
C GLN A 235 -13.40 21.40 -17.68
N ASP A 236 -13.11 20.44 -16.81
CA ASP A 236 -11.85 20.37 -16.09
C ASP A 236 -10.65 20.19 -17.07
N LYS A 237 -9.60 21.00 -16.90
CA LYS A 237 -8.39 20.95 -17.74
C LYS A 237 -7.58 19.65 -17.58
N SER A 238 -7.88 18.83 -16.57
CA SER A 238 -7.31 17.48 -16.43
C SER A 238 -7.86 16.47 -17.44
N CYS A 239 -8.98 16.77 -18.08
CA CYS A 239 -9.41 16.01 -19.25
C CYS A 239 -8.36 16.18 -20.38
N PRO A 240 -8.05 15.12 -21.16
CA PRO A 240 -7.24 15.26 -22.36
C PRO A 240 -8.08 15.80 -23.52
N GLU A 241 -7.45 16.47 -24.48
CA GLU A 241 -8.12 16.95 -25.70
C GLU A 241 -8.71 15.79 -26.52
N PHE A 242 -7.95 14.69 -26.64
CA PHE A 242 -8.36 13.49 -27.37
C PHE A 242 -8.21 12.23 -26.51
N PHE A 243 -9.21 11.36 -26.55
CA PHE A 243 -9.09 9.97 -26.12
C PHE A 243 -8.83 9.07 -27.33
N ASN A 244 -7.73 8.32 -27.29
CA ASN A 244 -7.41 7.35 -28.33
C ASN A 244 -8.08 6.00 -28.03
N CYS A 245 -9.10 5.67 -28.81
CA CYS A 245 -9.85 4.43 -28.78
C CYS A 245 -9.57 3.52 -29.98
N MET A 246 -8.51 3.79 -30.75
CA MET A 246 -8.07 2.89 -31.82
C MET A 246 -7.63 1.54 -31.22
N PRO A 247 -7.94 0.41 -31.88
CA PRO A 247 -7.40 -0.89 -31.48
C PRO A 247 -5.87 -0.87 -31.36
N PRO A 248 -5.28 -1.48 -30.32
CA PRO A 248 -5.89 -2.46 -29.41
C PRO A 248 -6.53 -1.85 -28.15
N ALA A 249 -6.66 -0.53 -28.03
CA ALA A 249 -7.27 0.09 -26.86
C ALA A 249 -8.80 -0.17 -26.86
N GLU A 250 -9.30 -0.91 -25.87
CA GLU A 250 -10.73 -0.97 -25.59
C GLU A 250 -11.10 0.20 -24.67
N CYS A 251 -11.98 1.08 -25.14
CA CYS A 251 -12.45 2.22 -24.36
C CYS A 251 -13.98 2.20 -24.25
N ASP A 252 -14.48 2.63 -23.09
CA ASP A 252 -15.89 3.00 -22.94
C ASP A 252 -16.06 4.47 -23.33
N ALA A 253 -16.21 4.70 -24.64
CA ALA A 253 -16.34 6.06 -25.19
C ALA A 253 -17.50 6.84 -24.57
N ALA A 254 -18.60 6.16 -24.19
CA ALA A 254 -19.75 6.82 -23.58
C ALA A 254 -19.43 7.31 -22.17
N ALA A 255 -18.74 6.49 -21.36
CA ALA A 255 -18.30 6.90 -20.03
C ALA A 255 -17.24 8.02 -20.09
N LEU A 256 -16.33 7.97 -21.07
CA LEU A 256 -15.33 9.02 -21.29
C LEU A 256 -15.97 10.35 -21.67
N GLN A 257 -16.92 10.34 -22.62
CA GLN A 257 -17.64 11.56 -23.02
C GLN A 257 -18.53 12.10 -21.89
N ALA A 258 -19.13 11.24 -21.08
CA ALA A 258 -19.91 11.69 -19.93
C ALA A 258 -19.05 12.42 -18.89
N ARG A 259 -17.79 12.00 -18.72
CA ARG A 259 -16.84 12.63 -17.78
C ARG A 259 -16.16 13.87 -18.37
N CYS A 260 -15.85 13.85 -19.67
CA CYS A 260 -15.14 14.92 -20.38
C CYS A 260 -15.92 15.30 -21.66
N PRO A 261 -17.01 16.07 -21.54
CA PRO A 261 -17.96 16.28 -22.64
C PRO A 261 -17.41 17.00 -23.87
N TYR A 262 -16.31 17.74 -23.74
CA TYR A 262 -15.65 18.49 -24.81
C TYR A 262 -14.37 17.82 -25.32
N SER A 263 -13.97 16.68 -24.76
CA SER A 263 -12.89 15.87 -25.34
C SER A 263 -13.39 15.12 -26.58
N GLU A 264 -12.53 15.00 -27.59
CA GLU A 264 -12.84 14.22 -28.78
C GLU A 264 -12.45 12.73 -28.61
N ILE A 265 -13.22 11.84 -29.24
CA ILE A 265 -12.91 10.40 -29.30
C ILE A 265 -12.33 10.05 -30.66
N ALA A 266 -11.08 9.64 -30.69
CA ALA A 266 -10.42 9.12 -31.89
C ALA A 266 -10.61 7.59 -31.98
N TYR A 267 -11.10 7.09 -33.12
CA TYR A 267 -11.37 5.67 -33.39
C TYR A 267 -10.48 5.09 -34.47
#